data_AF-A0A1N6XPY8-F1
#
_entry.id   AF-A0A1N6XPY8-F1
#
_cell.length_a   1.000
_cell.length_b   1.000
_cell.length_c   1.000
_cell.angle_alpha   90.00
_cell.angle_beta   90.00
_cell.angle_gamma   90.00
#
_symmetry.space_group_name_H-M   'P 1'
#
loop_
_entity.id
_entity.type
_entity.pdbx_description
1 polymer ?
#
loop_
_entity_poly.entity_id
_entity_poly.type
_entity_poly.pdbx_seq_one_letter_code
_entity_poly.pdbx_strand_id
1 'polypeptide(L)'
;MRYLSTLLIALASALCAAYLALWLTKPAPLEHTTIPPLIFKMEQDELVVWGGWKTVAGNLAPGMNAVEIRCNRTSNTCLEAFASILHHNQGEDLEAQVFSYKVNSWDATRLEAVSERSMGECLERRLVIHIPDKSAALKWSPPSGCEGDTGRAALVGDPL
;
A
#
# COMPACT_ATOMS: atom_id res chain seq x y z
N MET A 1 -18.76 51.85 -25.23
CA MET A 1 -19.83 50.83 -25.20
C MET A 1 -19.54 49.59 -26.05
N ARG A 2 -19.05 49.71 -27.30
CA ARG A 2 -18.72 48.54 -28.15
C ARG A 2 -17.66 47.60 -27.56
N TYR A 3 -16.59 48.14 -26.98
CA TYR A 3 -15.52 47.33 -26.35
C TYR A 3 -16.00 46.50 -25.15
N LEU A 4 -16.93 47.03 -24.35
CA LEU A 4 -17.49 46.33 -23.20
C LEU A 4 -18.35 45.14 -23.66
N SER A 5 -19.14 45.34 -24.72
CA SER A 5 -19.96 44.30 -25.33
C SER A 5 -19.11 43.17 -25.92
N THR A 6 -18.02 43.50 -26.63
CA THR A 6 -17.11 42.47 -27.17
C THR A 6 -16.41 41.68 -26.06
N LEU A 7 -16.06 42.34 -24.95
CA LEU A 7 -15.39 41.67 -23.83
C LEU A 7 -16.34 40.70 -23.11
N LEU A 8 -17.61 41.09 -22.94
CA LEU A 8 -18.64 40.22 -22.36
C LEU A 8 -18.93 39.00 -23.25
N ILE A 9 -18.97 39.18 -24.57
CA ILE A 9 -19.17 38.07 -25.53
C ILE A 9 -17.98 37.10 -25.47
N ALA A 10 -16.75 37.62 -25.43
CA ALA A 10 -15.54 36.79 -25.31
C ALA A 10 -15.48 36.03 -23.98
N LEU A 11 -15.90 36.66 -22.88
CA LEU A 11 -15.96 36.01 -21.57
C LEU A 11 -17.01 34.89 -21.55
N ALA A 12 -18.20 35.17 -22.09
CA ALA A 12 -19.30 34.21 -22.16
C ALA A 12 -18.94 33.01 -23.06
N SER A 13 -18.30 33.25 -24.21
CA SER A 13 -17.87 32.16 -25.09
C SER A 13 -16.75 31.32 -24.47
N ALA A 14 -15.80 31.93 -23.76
CA ALA A 14 -14.77 31.21 -23.01
C ALA A 14 -15.36 30.35 -21.88
N LEU A 15 -16.33 30.89 -21.12
CA LEU A 15 -17.06 30.15 -20.09
C LEU A 15 -17.81 28.96 -20.68
N CYS A 16 -18.56 29.17 -21.77
CA CYS A 16 -19.26 28.08 -22.46
C CYS A 16 -18.30 27.01 -22.97
N ALA A 17 -17.18 27.40 -23.59
CA ALA A 17 -16.17 26.46 -24.08
C ALA A 17 -15.55 25.65 -22.95
N ALA A 18 -15.20 26.29 -21.82
CA ALA A 18 -14.67 25.61 -20.65
C ALA A 18 -15.69 24.62 -20.05
N TYR A 19 -16.96 25.02 -19.96
CA TYR A 19 -18.03 24.17 -19.43
C TYR A 19 -18.31 22.99 -20.34
N LEU A 20 -18.36 23.19 -21.66
CA LEU A 20 -18.49 22.12 -22.65
C LEU A 20 -17.30 21.16 -22.59
N ALA A 21 -16.08 21.68 -22.45
CA ALA A 21 -14.89 20.84 -22.31
C ALA A 21 -14.96 19.97 -21.05
N LEU A 22 -15.29 20.55 -19.89
CA LEU A 22 -15.48 19.80 -18.64
C LEU A 22 -16.61 18.76 -18.73
N TRP A 23 -17.71 19.11 -19.41
CA TRP A 23 -18.86 18.23 -19.56
C TRP A 23 -18.63 17.09 -20.55
N LEU A 24 -17.85 17.32 -21.61
CA LEU A 24 -17.44 16.30 -22.58
C LEU A 24 -16.37 15.38 -22.00
N THR A 25 -15.41 15.94 -21.25
CA THR A 25 -14.34 15.15 -20.64
C THR A 25 -14.83 14.32 -19.47
N LYS A 26 -15.95 14.70 -18.81
CA LYS A 26 -16.49 14.07 -17.59
C LYS A 26 -15.36 13.41 -16.79
N PRO A 27 -14.40 14.19 -16.25
CA PRO A 27 -13.28 13.60 -15.56
C PRO A 27 -13.85 12.60 -14.57
N ALA A 28 -13.42 11.34 -14.69
CA ALA A 28 -13.90 10.30 -13.80
C ALA A 28 -13.77 10.83 -12.37
N PRO A 29 -14.79 10.65 -11.50
CA PRO A 29 -14.59 10.96 -10.10
C PRO A 29 -13.28 10.30 -9.68
N LEU A 30 -12.43 11.03 -8.95
CA LEU A 30 -11.19 10.48 -8.43
C LEU A 30 -11.57 9.16 -7.74
N GLU A 31 -11.16 8.04 -8.31
CA GLU A 31 -11.42 6.75 -7.69
C GLU A 31 -10.75 6.81 -6.32
N HIS A 32 -11.56 6.72 -5.27
CA HIS A 32 -11.00 6.56 -3.94
C HIS A 32 -10.30 5.22 -3.92
N THR A 33 -8.96 5.24 -3.87
CA THR A 33 -8.18 4.05 -3.61
C THR A 33 -8.61 3.49 -2.26
N THR A 34 -8.90 2.20 -2.21
CA THR A 34 -9.30 1.52 -0.98
C THR A 34 -8.18 0.60 -0.51
N ILE A 35 -8.10 0.41 0.80
CA ILE A 35 -7.27 -0.64 1.36
C ILE A 35 -8.04 -1.96 1.17
N PRO A 36 -7.42 -3.02 0.64
CA PRO A 36 -8.10 -4.30 0.54
C PRO A 36 -8.71 -4.74 1.88
N PRO A 37 -9.83 -5.47 1.86
CA PRO A 37 -10.43 -5.97 3.06
C PRO A 37 -9.48 -6.90 3.81
N LEU A 38 -9.56 -6.88 5.14
CA LEU A 38 -8.70 -7.71 5.98
C LEU A 38 -9.15 -9.18 5.89
N ILE A 39 -8.40 -9.99 5.15
CA ILE A 39 -8.72 -11.40 4.92
C ILE A 39 -7.59 -12.28 5.43
N PHE A 40 -7.94 -13.35 6.15
CA PHE A 40 -7.04 -14.42 6.55
C PHE A 40 -7.67 -15.75 6.15
N LYS A 41 -7.00 -16.50 5.27
CA LYS A 41 -7.45 -17.82 4.80
C LYS A 41 -6.35 -18.84 5.04
N MET A 42 -6.71 -19.91 5.73
CA MET A 42 -5.86 -21.08 5.92
C MET A 42 -6.38 -22.19 5.01
N GLU A 43 -5.55 -22.68 4.10
CA GLU A 43 -5.85 -23.79 3.21
C GLU A 43 -4.72 -24.80 3.27
N GLN A 44 -4.95 -25.93 3.96
CA GLN A 44 -3.96 -26.98 4.17
C GLN A 44 -2.65 -26.43 4.79
N ASP A 45 -1.58 -26.36 3.99
CA ASP A 45 -0.25 -25.90 4.36
C ASP A 45 0.03 -24.46 3.88
N GLU A 46 -0.99 -23.75 3.40
CA GLU A 46 -0.89 -22.36 2.98
C GLU A 46 -1.70 -21.41 3.86
N LEU A 47 -1.12 -20.24 4.11
CA LEU A 47 -1.78 -19.08 4.70
C LEU A 47 -1.78 -17.96 3.67
N VAL A 48 -2.97 -17.46 3.33
CA VAL A 48 -3.16 -16.28 2.49
C VAL A 48 -3.74 -15.15 3.34
N VAL A 49 -3.07 -14.00 3.30
CA VAL A 49 -3.46 -12.79 4.02
C VAL A 49 -3.61 -11.64 3.04
N TRP A 50 -4.67 -10.85 3.17
CA TRP A 50 -4.92 -9.67 2.36
C TRP A 50 -5.25 -8.46 3.24
N GLY A 51 -4.84 -7.27 2.82
CA GLY A 51 -5.08 -6.02 3.53
C GLY A 51 -4.17 -4.89 3.05
N GLY A 52 -3.78 -3.99 3.94
CA GLY A 52 -2.74 -2.99 3.75
C GLY A 52 -1.99 -2.68 5.04
N TRP A 53 -0.75 -2.24 4.91
CA TRP A 53 0.08 -1.81 6.03
C TRP A 53 -0.25 -0.38 6.47
N LYS A 54 -0.57 -0.22 7.74
CA LYS A 54 -0.65 1.08 8.40
C LYS A 54 0.60 1.29 9.26
N THR A 55 1.41 2.27 8.91
CA THR A 55 2.59 2.65 9.72
C THR A 55 2.16 3.11 11.11
N VAL A 56 2.75 2.49 12.13
CA VAL A 56 2.52 2.79 13.56
C VAL A 56 3.74 3.47 14.18
N ALA A 57 4.93 3.24 13.65
CA ALA A 57 6.18 3.89 14.05
C ALA A 57 7.17 3.94 12.88
N GLY A 58 8.05 4.94 12.88
CA GLY A 58 8.98 5.22 11.78
C GLY A 58 8.39 6.17 10.74
N ASN A 59 9.25 6.72 9.89
CA ASN A 59 8.85 7.63 8.82
C ASN A 59 8.68 6.83 7.51
N LEU A 60 7.46 6.78 7.01
CA LEU A 60 7.11 6.32 5.67
C LEU A 60 6.26 7.39 5.02
N ALA A 61 6.39 7.54 3.70
CA ALA A 61 5.54 8.44 2.95
C ALA A 61 4.06 8.05 3.19
N PRO A 62 3.18 9.02 3.46
CA PRO A 62 1.75 8.74 3.55
C PRO A 62 1.25 8.21 2.19
N GLY A 63 0.42 7.18 2.23
CA GLY A 63 -0.11 6.56 1.03
C GLY A 63 -1.13 5.47 1.37
N MET A 64 -1.82 5.00 0.34
CA MET A 64 -2.69 3.82 0.40
C MET A 64 -1.96 2.67 -0.25
N ASN A 65 -1.95 1.52 0.43
CA ASN A 65 -1.29 0.33 -0.07
C ASN A 65 -2.17 -0.91 0.07
N ALA A 66 -1.88 -1.87 -0.81
CA ALA A 66 -2.49 -3.18 -0.88
C ALA A 66 -1.39 -4.23 -0.73
N VAL A 67 -1.64 -5.22 0.10
CA VAL A 67 -0.73 -6.35 0.30
C VAL A 67 -1.43 -7.68 0.23
N GLU A 68 -0.83 -8.62 -0.48
CA GLU A 68 -1.13 -10.04 -0.40
C GLU A 68 0.09 -10.78 0.12
N ILE A 69 -0.10 -11.54 1.20
CA ILE A 69 0.95 -12.37 1.78
C ILE A 69 0.53 -13.82 1.63
N ARG A 70 1.38 -14.63 0.99
CA ARG A 70 1.20 -16.07 0.84
C ARG A 70 2.35 -16.79 1.51
N CYS A 71 2.06 -17.52 2.57
CA CYS A 71 3.01 -18.36 3.29
C CYS A 71 2.74 -19.83 2.99
N ASN A 72 3.79 -20.61 2.77
CA ASN A 72 3.70 -22.06 2.54
C ASN A 72 4.59 -22.80 3.56
N ARG A 73 3.96 -23.71 4.32
CA ARG A 73 4.58 -24.41 5.45
C ARG A 73 5.59 -25.45 4.98
N THR A 74 5.33 -26.09 3.84
CA THR A 74 6.22 -27.10 3.25
C THR A 74 7.53 -26.49 2.77
N SER A 75 7.47 -25.31 2.12
CA SER A 75 8.67 -24.62 1.65
C SER A 75 9.34 -23.73 2.72
N ASN A 76 8.68 -23.51 3.86
CA ASN A 76 9.12 -22.55 4.90
C ASN A 76 9.41 -21.14 4.34
N THR A 77 8.52 -20.66 3.46
CA THR A 77 8.65 -19.33 2.85
C THR A 77 7.34 -18.56 2.91
N CYS A 78 7.45 -17.23 2.90
CA CYS A 78 6.34 -16.35 2.56
C CYS A 78 6.73 -15.42 1.42
N LEU A 79 5.76 -15.08 0.56
CA LEU A 79 5.87 -14.04 -0.43
C LEU A 79 4.86 -12.95 -0.10
N GLU A 80 5.30 -11.70 -0.10
CA GLU A 80 4.45 -10.52 -0.01
C GLU A 80 4.48 -9.79 -1.36
N ALA A 81 3.32 -9.67 -1.99
CA ALA A 81 3.12 -8.70 -3.06
C ALA A 81 2.61 -7.40 -2.43
N PHE A 82 3.36 -6.32 -2.60
CA PHE A 82 3.07 -4.99 -2.05
C PHE A 82 2.86 -4.02 -3.20
N ALA A 83 1.76 -3.26 -3.18
CA ALA A 83 1.53 -2.15 -4.09
C ALA A 83 1.10 -0.92 -3.30
N SER A 84 1.64 0.25 -3.62
CA SER A 84 1.32 1.50 -2.95
C SER A 84 1.11 2.62 -3.96
N ILE A 85 0.10 3.43 -3.70
CA ILE A 85 -0.06 4.72 -4.37
C ILE A 85 0.60 5.78 -3.49
N LEU A 86 1.59 6.46 -4.07
CA LEU A 86 2.29 7.57 -3.45
C LEU A 86 1.70 8.87 -3.98
N HIS A 87 1.11 9.67 -3.09
CA HIS A 87 0.58 10.97 -3.47
C HIS A 87 1.66 12.04 -3.30
N HIS A 88 1.97 12.74 -4.40
CA HIS A 88 2.86 13.90 -4.38
C HIS A 88 2.16 15.13 -4.97
N ASN A 89 2.73 16.30 -4.77
CA ASN A 89 2.15 17.57 -5.23
C ASN A 89 1.90 17.67 -6.75
N GLN A 90 2.58 16.83 -7.55
CA GLN A 90 2.47 16.79 -9.01
C GLN A 90 1.56 15.66 -9.55
N GLY A 91 0.94 14.83 -8.71
CA GLY A 91 0.25 13.61 -9.16
C GLY A 91 0.39 12.42 -8.21
N GLU A 92 0.16 11.23 -8.75
CA GLU A 92 0.17 9.97 -8.03
C GLU A 92 1.09 8.98 -8.75
N ASP A 93 1.97 8.32 -7.99
CA ASP A 93 2.83 7.26 -8.49
C ASP A 93 2.37 5.91 -7.95
N LEU A 94 2.37 4.87 -8.80
CA LEU A 94 2.15 3.50 -8.40
C LEU A 94 3.50 2.78 -8.25
N GLU A 95 3.79 2.32 -7.03
CA GLU A 95 4.92 1.44 -6.76
C GLU A 95 4.44 0.03 -6.48
N ALA A 96 5.13 -0.97 -7.05
CA ALA A 96 4.86 -2.38 -6.79
C ALA A 96 6.18 -3.12 -6.50
N GLN A 97 6.18 -3.94 -5.45
CA GLN A 97 7.35 -4.66 -4.96
C GLN A 97 6.94 -6.06 -4.50
N VAL A 98 7.90 -6.99 -4.54
CA VAL A 98 7.72 -8.34 -3.99
C VAL A 98 8.81 -8.60 -2.95
N PHE A 99 8.42 -9.02 -1.76
CA PHE A 99 9.33 -9.40 -0.69
C PHE A 99 9.25 -10.89 -0.43
N SER A 100 10.41 -11.56 -0.42
CA SER A 100 10.52 -12.98 -0.10
C SER A 100 11.05 -13.17 1.32
N TYR A 101 10.30 -13.88 2.14
CA TYR A 101 10.63 -14.14 3.54
C TYR A 101 10.96 -15.61 3.75
N LYS A 102 11.97 -15.87 4.56
CA LYS A 102 12.23 -17.18 5.15
C LYS A 102 11.45 -17.31 6.46
N VAL A 103 10.70 -18.38 6.62
CA VAL A 103 9.97 -18.67 7.86
C VAL A 103 10.94 -19.19 8.92
N ASN A 104 10.95 -18.54 10.07
CA ASN A 104 11.76 -18.94 11.22
C ASN A 104 10.98 -19.81 12.20
N SER A 105 9.70 -19.51 12.40
CA SER A 105 8.79 -20.29 13.23
C SER A 105 7.37 -20.22 12.67
N TRP A 106 6.67 -21.35 12.70
CA TRP A 106 5.25 -21.43 12.33
C TRP A 106 4.56 -22.53 13.11
N ASP A 107 3.64 -22.14 14.01
CA ASP A 107 2.77 -23.04 14.74
C ASP A 107 1.28 -22.67 14.55
N ALA A 108 0.39 -23.24 15.38
CA ALA A 108 -1.05 -22.98 15.29
C ALA A 108 -1.46 -21.56 15.68
N THR A 109 -0.60 -20.84 16.40
CA THR A 109 -0.88 -19.51 16.96
C THR A 109 -0.15 -18.40 16.22
N ARG A 110 1.06 -18.67 15.73
CA ARG A 110 1.97 -17.63 15.25
C ARG A 110 2.84 -18.10 14.09
N LEU A 111 3.12 -17.17 13.19
CA LEU A 111 4.13 -17.28 12.15
C LEU A 111 5.11 -16.11 12.28
N GLU A 112 6.41 -16.40 12.24
CA GLU A 112 7.48 -15.42 12.15
C GLU A 112 8.34 -15.69 10.92
N ALA A 113 8.56 -14.66 10.12
CA ALA A 113 9.37 -14.75 8.91
C ALA A 113 10.24 -13.52 8.73
N VAL A 114 11.39 -13.68 8.09
CA VAL A 114 12.38 -12.61 7.89
C VAL A 114 12.76 -12.54 6.41
N SER A 115 12.72 -11.32 5.86
CA SER A 115 13.27 -10.99 4.55
C SER A 115 14.53 -10.17 4.76
N GLU A 116 15.67 -10.83 4.64
CA GLU A 116 16.98 -10.22 4.80
C GLU A 116 17.30 -9.32 3.60
N ARG A 117 17.86 -8.13 3.86
CA ARG A 117 18.33 -7.18 2.82
C ARG A 117 17.26 -6.85 1.76
N SER A 118 16.02 -6.69 2.23
CA SER A 118 14.84 -6.62 1.37
C SER A 118 14.39 -5.19 1.07
N MET A 119 14.91 -4.21 1.80
CA MET A 119 14.71 -2.77 1.57
C MET A 119 16.07 -2.09 1.38
N GLY A 120 16.86 -2.59 0.44
CA GLY A 120 18.26 -2.21 0.26
C GLY A 120 19.22 -3.07 1.09
N GLU A 121 20.51 -2.77 1.02
CA GLU A 121 21.57 -3.63 1.60
C GLU A 121 21.51 -3.73 3.13
N CYS A 122 20.88 -2.75 3.80
CA CYS A 122 21.01 -2.51 5.24
C CYS A 122 19.70 -2.64 6.01
N LEU A 123 18.61 -3.12 5.42
CA LEU A 123 17.32 -3.22 6.11
C LEU A 123 16.72 -4.62 6.00
N GLU A 124 16.35 -5.18 7.15
CA GLU A 124 15.63 -6.44 7.25
C GLU A 124 14.17 -6.17 7.57
N ARG A 125 13.28 -6.93 6.93
CA ARG A 125 11.85 -6.95 7.25
C ARG A 125 11.53 -8.18 8.07
N ARG A 126 10.90 -7.99 9.23
CA ARG A 126 10.40 -9.07 10.08
C ARG A 126 8.88 -9.05 10.08
N LEU A 127 8.30 -10.11 9.55
CA LEU A 127 6.87 -10.34 9.48
C LEU A 127 6.46 -11.22 10.66
N VAL A 128 5.44 -10.80 11.40
CA VAL A 128 4.80 -11.60 12.44
C VAL A 128 3.30 -11.65 12.16
N ILE A 129 2.75 -12.87 12.08
CA ILE A 129 1.32 -13.10 11.91
C ILE A 129 0.79 -13.87 13.12
N HIS A 130 -0.26 -13.33 13.76
CA HIS A 130 -1.03 -14.01 14.79
C HIS A 130 -2.28 -14.61 14.17
N ILE A 131 -2.30 -15.93 14.02
CA ILE A 131 -3.29 -16.65 13.21
C ILE A 131 -4.69 -16.59 13.85
N PRO A 132 -4.87 -16.90 15.16
CA PRO A 132 -6.20 -16.88 15.78
C PRO A 132 -6.79 -15.46 15.83
N ASP A 133 -5.94 -14.47 16.09
CA ASP A 133 -6.33 -13.07 16.25
C ASP A 133 -6.54 -12.36 14.91
N LYS A 134 -6.23 -13.01 13.79
CA LYS A 134 -6.29 -12.44 12.43
C LYS A 134 -5.61 -11.07 12.37
N SER A 135 -4.40 -11.00 12.93
CA SER A 135 -3.60 -9.78 12.95
C SER A 135 -2.18 -10.05 12.47
N ALA A 136 -1.56 -9.04 11.89
CA ALA A 136 -0.18 -9.12 11.45
C ALA A 136 0.54 -7.79 11.71
N ALA A 137 1.84 -7.90 11.97
CA ALA A 137 2.73 -6.78 12.17
C ALA A 137 3.98 -6.97 11.32
N LEU A 138 4.42 -5.86 10.73
CA LEU A 138 5.65 -5.77 9.99
C LEU A 138 6.59 -4.84 10.78
N LYS A 139 7.84 -5.24 10.94
CA LYS A 139 8.91 -4.39 11.47
C LYS A 139 10.03 -4.31 10.47
N TRP A 140 10.65 -3.15 10.35
CA TRP A 140 11.93 -3.00 9.65
C TRP A 140 12.95 -2.37 10.57
N SER A 141 14.18 -2.86 10.46
CA SER A 141 15.32 -2.38 11.23
C SER A 141 16.62 -2.82 10.56
N PRO A 142 17.72 -2.10 10.75
CA PRO A 142 19.01 -2.56 10.27
C PRO A 142 19.50 -3.79 11.06
N PRO A 143 20.26 -4.69 10.42
CA PRO A 143 20.98 -5.73 11.12
C PRO A 143 22.15 -5.14 11.94
N SER A 144 22.75 -5.96 12.80
CA SER A 144 23.94 -5.57 13.57
C SER A 144 25.07 -5.13 12.64
N GLY A 145 25.73 -4.01 12.99
CA GLY A 145 26.83 -3.45 12.21
C GLY A 145 26.39 -2.61 11.00
N CYS A 146 25.11 -2.25 10.92
CA CYS A 146 24.55 -1.45 9.84
C CYS A 146 23.72 -0.28 10.39
N GLU A 147 23.80 0.90 9.77
CA GLU A 147 23.02 2.08 10.13
C GLU A 147 21.83 2.23 9.16
N GLY A 148 20.62 2.34 9.71
CA GLY A 148 19.41 2.47 8.90
C GLY A 148 18.17 2.78 9.74
N ASP A 149 17.10 3.14 9.05
CA ASP A 149 15.84 3.49 9.70
C ASP A 149 15.16 2.29 10.36
N THR A 150 14.44 2.57 11.44
CA THR A 150 13.59 1.59 12.11
C THR A 150 12.13 1.99 12.03
N GLY A 151 11.25 1.00 11.98
CA GLY A 151 9.83 1.26 12.09
C GLY A 151 8.98 0.01 12.14
N ARG A 152 7.67 0.24 12.18
CA ARG A 152 6.66 -0.79 12.37
C ARG A 152 5.36 -0.40 11.69
N ALA A 153 4.71 -1.38 11.08
CA ALA A 153 3.36 -1.28 10.58
C ALA A 153 2.47 -2.40 11.16
N ALA A 154 1.18 -2.12 11.23
CA ALA A 154 0.13 -3.09 11.54
C ALA A 154 -0.71 -3.32 10.28
N LEU A 155 -1.11 -4.57 10.05
CA LEU A 155 -2.01 -4.89 8.95
C LEU A 155 -3.42 -4.43 9.29
N VAL A 156 -4.05 -3.72 8.36
CA VAL A 156 -5.42 -3.23 8.44
C VAL A 156 -6.15 -3.56 7.15
N GLY A 157 -7.47 -3.39 7.12
CA GLY A 157 -8.25 -3.49 5.89
C GLY A 157 -9.56 -2.75 6.02
N ASP A 158 -10.09 -2.30 4.88
CA ASP A 158 -11.39 -1.64 4.85
C ASP A 158 -12.53 -2.64 5.08
N PRO A 159 -13.69 -2.18 5.58
CA PRO A 159 -14.88 -3.03 5.68
C PRO A 159 -15.29 -3.58 4.31
N LEU A 160 -15.83 -4.81 4.31
CA LEU A 160 -16.51 -5.41 3.16
C LEU A 160 -17.91 -4.83 2.94
#